data_AF-A0A6J0UR46-F1
#
_entry.id   AF-A0A6J0UR46-F1
#
_cell.length_a   1.000
_cell.length_b   1.000
_cell.length_c   1.000
_cell.angle_alpha   90.00
_cell.angle_beta   90.00
_cell.angle_gamma   90.00
#
_symmetry.space_group_name_H-M   'P 1'
#
loop_
_entity.id
_entity.type
_entity.pdbx_description
1 polymer ?
#
loop_
_entity_poly.entity_id
_entity_poly.type
_entity_poly.pdbx_seq_one_letter_code
_entity_poly.pdbx_strand_id
1 'polypeptide(L)'
;MASYLAREVQLAKRHDEILSQRSVLLQQMESHLEDKEAEKAWQMQEAAAAHKRNVVLLNDIEVAEKRLQSREHLLLHPDTINLQTLYWAKVEESIPKWEPFLLGRTNAPLGVKIKLTKQNTPRSKEFLSR
;
A
#
# COMPACT_ATOMS: atom_id res chain seq x y z
N MET A 1 40.56 -28.56 -63.52
CA MET A 1 41.17 -28.11 -62.26
C MET A 1 40.65 -26.76 -61.78
N ALA A 2 40.44 -25.76 -62.66
CA ALA A 2 39.99 -24.42 -62.26
C ALA A 2 38.63 -24.36 -61.49
N SER A 3 37.67 -25.23 -61.83
CA SER A 3 36.35 -25.27 -61.16
C SER A 3 36.42 -25.70 -59.68
N TYR A 4 37.30 -26.65 -59.35
CA TYR A 4 37.49 -27.11 -57.97
C TYR A 4 38.15 -26.01 -57.11
N LEU A 5 39.19 -25.37 -57.63
CA LEU A 5 39.84 -24.22 -57.00
C LEU A 5 38.89 -23.07 -56.71
N ALA A 6 38.01 -22.72 -57.66
CA ALA A 6 37.00 -21.69 -57.45
C ALA A 6 36.04 -22.03 -56.31
N ARG A 7 35.68 -23.31 -56.16
CA ARG A 7 34.81 -23.79 -55.08
C ARG A 7 35.49 -23.73 -53.71
N GLU A 8 36.75 -24.14 -53.61
CA GLU A 8 37.52 -24.06 -52.35
C GLU A 8 37.69 -22.61 -51.89
N VAL A 9 37.96 -21.69 -52.82
CA VAL A 9 38.03 -20.25 -52.50
C VAL A 9 36.69 -19.72 -51.97
N GLN A 10 35.56 -20.15 -52.56
CA GLN A 10 34.24 -19.76 -52.04
C GLN A 10 33.96 -20.36 -50.66
N LEU A 11 34.38 -21.60 -50.41
CA LEU A 11 34.20 -22.26 -49.12
C LEU A 11 35.02 -21.57 -48.03
N ALA A 12 36.28 -21.21 -48.31
CA ALA A 12 37.13 -20.46 -47.41
C ALA A 12 36.49 -19.11 -47.04
N LYS A 13 35.96 -18.36 -48.02
CA LYS A 13 35.25 -17.10 -47.75
C LYS A 13 34.06 -17.27 -46.81
N ARG A 14 33.25 -18.32 -47.02
CA ARG A 14 32.12 -18.63 -46.12
C ARG A 14 32.59 -19.02 -44.73
N HIS A 15 33.71 -19.74 -44.63
CA HIS A 15 34.29 -20.11 -43.35
C HIS A 15 34.74 -18.86 -42.58
N ASP A 16 35.46 -17.95 -43.24
CA ASP A 16 35.90 -16.69 -42.63
C ASP A 16 34.71 -15.85 -42.16
N GLU A 17 33.62 -15.81 -42.93
CA GLU A 17 32.39 -15.13 -42.55
C GLU A 17 31.75 -15.75 -41.30
N ILE A 18 31.67 -17.10 -41.24
CA ILE A 18 31.17 -17.80 -40.04
C ILE A 18 32.05 -17.52 -38.82
N LEU A 19 33.37 -17.52 -38.98
CA LEU A 19 34.30 -17.21 -37.90
C LEU A 19 34.14 -15.77 -37.41
N SER A 20 33.99 -14.81 -38.33
CA SER A 20 33.75 -13.41 -38.00
C SER A 20 32.43 -13.20 -37.27
N GLN A 21 31.36 -13.88 -37.67
CA GLN A 21 30.07 -13.81 -36.97
C GLN A 21 30.17 -14.42 -35.57
N ARG A 22 30.87 -15.56 -35.45
CA ARG A 22 31.09 -16.21 -34.16
C ARG A 22 31.90 -15.33 -33.20
N SER A 23 32.93 -14.64 -33.68
CA SER A 23 33.75 -13.77 -32.82
C SER A 23 32.92 -12.59 -32.28
N VAL A 24 32.09 -11.98 -33.12
CA VAL A 24 31.20 -10.89 -32.69
C VAL A 24 30.20 -11.38 -31.65
N LEU A 25 29.57 -12.53 -31.87
CA LEU A 25 28.59 -13.10 -30.93
C LEU A 25 29.25 -13.42 -29.58
N LEU A 26 30.44 -14.03 -29.58
CA LEU A 26 31.16 -14.34 -28.35
C LEU A 26 31.49 -13.08 -27.55
N GLN A 27 31.97 -12.03 -28.23
CA GLN A 27 32.26 -10.75 -27.58
C GLN A 27 30.99 -10.12 -26.98
N GLN A 28 29.86 -10.19 -27.68
CA GLN A 28 28.57 -9.71 -27.14
C GLN A 28 28.09 -10.51 -25.94
N MET A 29 28.30 -11.83 -25.94
CA MET A 29 27.93 -12.68 -24.82
C MET A 29 28.80 -12.42 -23.59
N GLU A 30 30.09 -12.17 -23.79
CA GLU A 30 31.04 -11.82 -22.74
C GLU A 30 30.68 -10.48 -22.10
N SER A 31 30.50 -9.43 -22.91
CA SER A 31 30.14 -8.09 -22.39
C SER A 31 28.82 -8.11 -21.62
N HIS A 32 27.82 -8.84 -22.13
CA HIS A 32 26.53 -8.95 -21.46
C HIS A 32 26.61 -9.74 -20.14
N LEU A 33 27.54 -10.70 -20.03
CA LEU A 33 27.78 -11.39 -18.76
C LEU A 33 28.43 -10.44 -17.75
N GLU A 34 29.45 -9.69 -18.16
CA GLU A 34 30.11 -8.68 -17.31
C GLU A 34 29.12 -7.63 -16.80
N ASP A 35 28.27 -7.09 -17.69
CA ASP A 35 27.23 -6.12 -17.34
C ASP A 35 26.27 -6.68 -16.28
N LYS A 36 25.85 -7.94 -16.42
CA LYS A 36 24.97 -8.61 -15.46
C LYS A 36 25.63 -8.84 -14.11
N GLU A 37 26.92 -9.18 -14.10
CA GLU A 37 27.67 -9.36 -12.87
C GLU A 37 27.86 -8.03 -12.13
N ALA A 38 28.16 -6.96 -12.87
CA ALA A 38 28.26 -5.60 -12.32
C ALA A 38 26.93 -5.13 -11.72
N GLU A 39 25.81 -5.31 -12.43
CA GLU A 39 24.47 -4.96 -11.94
C GLU A 39 24.14 -5.74 -10.66
N LYS A 40 24.40 -7.06 -10.64
CA LYS A 40 24.16 -7.88 -9.45
C LYS A 40 25.00 -7.43 -8.26
N ALA A 41 26.26 -7.06 -8.49
CA ALA A 41 27.14 -6.54 -7.44
C ALA A 41 26.62 -5.21 -6.88
N TRP A 42 26.17 -4.30 -7.75
CA TRP A 42 25.57 -3.02 -7.36
C TRP A 42 24.29 -3.22 -6.53
N GLN A 43 23.39 -4.08 -6.99
CA GLN A 43 22.15 -4.42 -6.27
C GLN A 43 22.42 -5.02 -4.89
N MET A 44 23.41 -5.92 -4.79
CA MET A 44 23.81 -6.52 -3.52
C MET A 44 24.37 -5.47 -2.56
N GLN A 45 25.16 -4.52 -3.07
CA GLN A 45 25.71 -3.42 -2.28
C GLN A 45 24.60 -2.50 -1.76
N GLU A 46 23.64 -2.11 -2.60
CA GLU A 46 22.53 -1.26 -2.17
C GLU A 46 21.63 -1.99 -1.17
N ALA A 47 21.35 -3.28 -1.39
CA ALA A 47 20.59 -4.09 -0.44
C ALA A 47 21.29 -4.20 0.92
N ALA A 48 22.61 -4.38 0.93
CA ALA A 48 23.40 -4.43 2.17
C ALA A 48 23.40 -3.06 2.88
N ALA A 49 23.51 -1.96 2.14
CA ALA A 49 23.44 -0.60 2.68
C ALA A 49 22.06 -0.30 3.27
N ALA A 50 20.98 -0.65 2.55
CA ALA A 50 19.62 -0.52 3.02
C ALA A 50 19.37 -1.38 4.27
N HIS A 51 19.85 -2.63 4.29
CA HIS A 51 19.74 -3.50 5.45
C HIS A 51 20.42 -2.88 6.69
N LYS A 52 21.64 -2.35 6.53
CA LYS A 52 22.35 -1.67 7.63
C LYS A 52 21.57 -0.46 8.15
N ARG A 53 21.01 0.37 7.26
CA ARG A 53 20.15 1.51 7.66
C ARG A 53 18.91 1.03 8.41
N ASN A 54 18.25 -0.02 7.92
CA ASN A 54 17.03 -0.56 8.52
C ASN A 54 17.29 -1.13 9.92
N VAL A 55 18.42 -1.80 10.14
CA VAL A 55 18.81 -2.31 11.47
C VAL A 55 18.97 -1.17 12.47
N VAL A 56 19.60 -0.06 12.07
CA VAL A 56 19.75 1.11 12.95
C VAL A 56 18.38 1.73 13.26
N LEU A 57 17.55 1.94 12.24
CA LEU A 57 16.21 2.50 12.42
C LEU A 57 15.32 1.63 13.32
N LEU A 58 15.38 0.30 13.18
CA LEU A 58 14.63 -0.62 14.02
C LEU A 58 15.03 -0.49 15.49
N ASN A 59 16.33 -0.37 15.78
CA ASN A 59 16.81 -0.15 17.14
C ASN A 59 16.33 1.19 17.70
N ASP A 60 16.43 2.27 16.90
CA ASP A 60 15.95 3.59 17.31
C ASP A 60 14.44 3.58 17.62
N ILE A 61 13.65 2.87 16.80
CA ILE A 61 12.21 2.68 17.03
C ILE A 61 11.97 1.89 18.33
N GLU A 62 12.67 0.79 18.56
CA GLU A 62 12.52 -0.01 19.78
C GLU A 62 12.88 0.81 21.04
N VAL A 63 13.92 1.63 20.97
CA VAL A 63 14.30 2.54 22.06
C VAL A 63 13.22 3.60 22.28
N ALA A 64 12.67 4.18 21.21
CA ALA A 64 11.59 5.14 21.30
C ALA A 64 10.32 4.52 21.89
N GLU A 65 9.97 3.29 21.49
CA GLU A 65 8.84 2.54 22.02
C GLU A 65 8.99 2.29 23.53
N LYS A 66 10.13 1.77 23.99
CA LYS A 66 10.40 1.56 25.42
C LYS A 66 10.28 2.85 26.23
N ARG A 67 10.75 3.98 25.67
CA ARG A 67 10.59 5.30 26.29
C ARG A 67 9.13 5.71 26.38
N LEU A 68 8.33 5.47 25.34
CA LEU A 68 6.90 5.76 25.36
C LEU A 68 6.16 4.87 26.37
N GLN A 69 6.39 3.56 26.36
CA GLN A 69 5.80 2.63 27.34
C GLN A 69 6.13 3.05 28.79
N SER A 70 7.39 3.38 29.07
CA SER A 70 7.78 3.88 30.40
C SER A 70 7.06 5.18 30.79
N ARG A 71 6.71 6.02 29.80
CA ARG A 71 5.98 7.27 30.02
C ARG A 71 4.48 7.05 30.12
N GLU A 72 3.88 6.14 29.36
CA GLU A 72 2.44 5.82 29.47
C GLU A 72 2.07 5.40 30.89
N HIS A 73 2.93 4.59 31.54
CA HIS A 73 2.77 4.24 32.95
C HIS A 73 2.91 5.42 33.93
N LEU A 74 3.43 6.56 33.47
CA LEU A 74 3.65 7.78 34.25
C LEU A 74 2.72 8.95 33.85
N LEU A 75 1.98 8.86 32.74
CA LEU A 75 1.49 10.04 32.03
C LEU A 75 0.09 10.51 32.40
N LEU A 76 -0.78 9.67 32.98
CA LEU A 76 -2.06 10.18 33.48
C LEU A 76 -1.97 10.42 34.98
N HIS A 77 -1.95 11.70 35.35
CA HIS A 77 -2.17 12.13 36.72
C HIS A 77 -3.47 11.47 37.24
N PRO A 78 -3.54 11.00 38.49
CA PRO A 78 -4.75 10.37 39.03
C PRO A 78 -6.02 11.18 38.77
N ASP A 79 -5.92 12.51 38.81
CA ASP A 79 -7.03 13.42 38.51
C ASP A 79 -7.51 13.36 37.06
N THR A 80 -6.60 13.21 36.08
CA THR A 80 -6.98 13.03 34.67
C THR A 80 -7.67 11.69 34.42
N ILE A 81 -7.25 10.63 35.10
CA ILE A 81 -7.93 9.33 35.05
C ILE A 81 -9.33 9.46 35.66
N ASN A 82 -9.42 10.05 36.85
CA ASN A 82 -10.68 10.25 37.55
C ASN A 82 -11.66 11.11 36.73
N LEU A 83 -11.17 12.20 36.13
CA LEU A 83 -11.97 13.04 35.25
C LEU A 83 -12.47 12.27 34.01
N GLN A 84 -11.64 11.45 33.38
CA GLN A 84 -12.03 10.61 32.25
C GLN A 84 -13.11 9.59 32.67
N THR A 85 -12.94 8.94 33.82
CA THR A 85 -13.92 8.00 34.37
C THR A 85 -15.26 8.69 34.64
N LEU A 86 -15.25 9.84 35.31
CA LEU A 86 -16.45 10.63 35.60
C LEU A 86 -17.13 11.13 34.32
N TYR A 87 -16.35 11.54 33.33
CA TYR A 87 -16.86 11.95 32.02
C TYR A 87 -17.60 10.81 31.33
N TRP A 88 -16.98 9.62 31.21
CA TRP A 88 -17.61 8.48 30.55
C TRP A 88 -18.84 7.97 31.31
N ALA A 89 -18.81 7.96 32.64
CA ALA A 89 -19.99 7.64 33.46
C ALA A 89 -21.15 8.61 33.18
N LYS A 90 -20.85 9.91 33.11
CA LYS A 90 -21.86 10.93 32.80
C LYS A 90 -22.36 10.84 31.37
N VAL A 91 -21.49 10.50 30.42
CA VAL A 91 -21.90 10.20 29.04
C VAL A 91 -22.88 9.04 29.04
N GLU A 92 -22.57 7.93 29.71
CA GLU A 92 -23.44 6.76 29.82
C GLU A 92 -24.81 7.08 30.45
N GLU A 93 -24.84 7.91 31.50
CA GLU A 93 -26.08 8.40 32.10
C GLU A 93 -26.89 9.30 31.16
N SER A 94 -26.21 10.11 30.36
CA SER A 94 -26.82 11.08 29.45
C SER A 94 -27.20 10.50 28.08
N ILE A 95 -26.71 9.30 27.74
CA ILE A 95 -27.09 8.60 26.52
C ILE A 95 -28.59 8.31 26.61
N PRO A 96 -29.40 8.82 25.67
CA PRO A 96 -30.82 8.49 25.64
C PRO A 96 -30.98 6.97 25.55
N LYS A 97 -31.85 6.41 26.38
CA LYS A 97 -32.20 4.98 26.33
C LYS A 97 -33.00 4.70 25.06
N TRP A 98 -32.33 4.68 23.92
CA TRP A 98 -32.91 4.37 22.62
C TRP A 98 -33.24 2.89 22.48
N GLU A 99 -32.62 2.00 23.25
CA GLU A 99 -32.79 0.55 23.12
C GLU A 99 -34.28 0.11 23.20
N PRO A 100 -35.08 0.49 24.22
CA PRO A 100 -36.51 0.11 24.25
C PRO A 100 -37.34 0.74 23.10
N PHE A 101 -36.93 1.92 22.62
CA PHE A 101 -37.57 2.60 21.50
C PHE A 101 -37.26 1.91 20.16
N LEU A 102 -35.99 1.57 19.91
CA LEU A 102 -35.55 0.84 18.71
C LEU A 102 -36.14 -0.56 18.64
N LEU A 103 -36.40 -1.17 19.80
CA LEU A 103 -37.08 -2.47 19.92
C LEU A 103 -38.61 -2.37 19.85
N GLY A 104 -39.17 -1.17 19.59
CA GLY A 104 -40.61 -0.95 19.46
C GLY A 104 -41.41 -1.10 20.76
N ARG A 105 -40.75 -1.16 21.91
CA ARG A 105 -41.39 -1.36 23.23
C ARG A 105 -41.79 -0.05 23.92
N THR A 106 -41.23 1.08 23.49
CA THR A 106 -41.56 2.41 24.03
C THR A 106 -41.64 3.46 22.93
N ASN A 107 -42.33 4.58 23.21
CA ASN A 107 -42.35 5.75 22.33
C ASN A 107 -41.00 6.48 22.32
N ALA A 108 -40.73 7.30 21.29
CA ALA A 108 -39.46 8.01 21.11
C ALA A 108 -39.09 8.84 22.36
N PRO A 109 -37.83 8.80 22.83
CA PRO A 109 -37.44 9.60 23.99
C PRO A 109 -37.60 11.10 23.70
N LEU A 110 -37.99 11.83 24.75
CA LEU A 110 -38.27 13.26 24.72
C LEU A 110 -37.08 14.02 24.14
N GLY A 111 -37.25 14.56 22.94
CA GLY A 111 -36.23 15.36 22.24
C GLY A 111 -36.19 15.13 20.73
N VAL A 112 -36.60 13.95 20.23
CA VAL A 112 -36.55 13.65 18.80
C VAL A 112 -37.91 13.89 18.14
N LYS A 113 -38.16 15.12 17.68
CA LYS A 113 -39.26 15.40 16.73
C LYS A 113 -38.86 14.91 15.34
N ILE A 114 -38.95 13.60 15.10
CA ILE A 114 -38.90 13.08 13.72
C ILE A 114 -40.22 13.47 13.06
N LYS A 115 -40.25 14.59 12.34
CA LYS A 115 -41.33 14.89 11.40
C LYS A 115 -41.21 13.89 10.26
N LEU A 116 -41.86 12.73 10.40
CA LEU A 116 -42.08 11.84 9.27
C LEU A 116 -43.11 12.53 8.37
N THR A 117 -42.64 13.31 7.41
CA THR A 117 -43.48 13.90 6.37
C THR A 117 -44.04 12.77 5.52
N LYS A 118 -45.27 12.34 5.83
CA LYS A 118 -46.10 11.56 4.92
C LYS A 118 -46.48 12.48 3.75
N GLN A 119 -45.71 12.43 2.66
CA GLN A 119 -46.25 12.81 1.38
C GLN A 119 -47.16 11.68 0.92
N ASN A 120 -48.46 11.92 0.92
CA ASN A 120 -49.39 11.23 0.03
C ASN A 120 -50.24 12.30 -0.67
N THR A 121 -50.07 12.34 -1.98
CA THR A 121 -50.79 13.12 -2.99
C THR A 121 -52.31 12.91 -2.90
N PRO A 122 -53.11 13.83 -3.43
CA PRO A 122 -54.01 13.39 -4.48
C PRO A 122 -54.04 14.32 -5.70
N ARG A 123 -54.23 13.65 -6.84
CA ARG A 123 -54.41 14.11 -8.21
C ARG A 123 -55.80 14.73 -8.39
N SER A 124 -55.90 15.92 -8.99
CA SER A 124 -57.05 16.32 -9.79
C SER A 124 -56.65 17.25 -10.94
N LYS A 125 -57.14 16.87 -12.13
CA LYS A 125 -57.19 17.61 -13.40
C LYS A 125 -58.00 18.91 -13.18
N GLU A 126 -57.91 20.03 -13.90
CA GLU A 126 -57.80 20.36 -15.32
C GLU A 126 -57.34 21.84 -15.42
N PHE A 127 -56.70 22.26 -16.50
CA PHE A 127 -57.11 23.42 -17.32
C PHE A 127 -56.22 23.48 -18.57
N LEU A 128 -56.87 23.34 -19.73
CA LEU A 128 -56.34 23.56 -21.07
C LEU A 128 -56.27 25.07 -21.39
N SER A 129 -55.41 25.39 -22.36
CA SER A 129 -55.34 26.61 -23.20
C SER A 129 -54.39 27.72 -22.72
N ARG A 130 -53.19 27.76 -23.32
CA ARG A 130 -52.89 28.55 -24.52
C ARG A 130 -51.61 28.06 -25.17
#